data_AF-A0A942IYI6-F1
#
_entry.id   AF-A0A942IYI6-F1
#
_cell.length_a   1.000
_cell.length_b   1.000
_cell.length_c   1.000
_cell.angle_alpha   90.00
_cell.angle_beta   90.00
_cell.angle_gamma   90.00
#
_symmetry.space_group_name_H-M   'P 1'
#
loop_
_entity.id
_entity.type
_entity.pdbx_description
1 polymer ?
#
loop_
_entity_poly.entity_id
_entity_poly.type
_entity_poly.pdbx_seq_one_letter_code
_entity_poly.pdbx_strand_id
1 'polypeptide(L)'
;MNSSRPRPAVVLYICGYGLWLGFSALALWLLTQLRVNLVDLAYHLRLGVWGLALHNFGMLFLAICYIVFVIVLEAHLRRGVELGELWLRALGVLLFLLYLLGISYGLQIAIA
;
A
#
# COMPACT_ATOMS: atom_id res chain seq x y z
N MET A 1 41.05 9.10 15.98
CA MET A 1 41.07 10.02 14.83
C MET A 1 40.52 9.28 13.62
N ASN A 2 39.58 9.93 12.91
CA ASN A 2 38.95 9.57 11.64
C ASN A 2 38.05 8.31 11.57
N SER A 3 36.74 8.53 11.75
CA SER A 3 35.71 7.89 10.89
C SER A 3 34.61 8.90 10.53
N SER A 4 35.04 10.03 9.98
CA SER A 4 34.21 11.08 9.41
C SER A 4 33.55 10.64 8.10
N ARG A 5 32.61 9.68 8.15
CA ARG A 5 31.59 9.49 7.08
C ARG A 5 30.21 9.11 7.64
N PRO A 6 29.49 10.02 8.33
CA PRO A 6 28.06 9.84 8.64
C PRO A 6 27.11 10.09 7.45
N ARG A 7 27.64 10.43 6.27
CA ARG A 7 26.85 10.87 5.10
C ARG A 7 26.04 9.77 4.38
N PRO A 8 26.47 8.50 4.26
CA PRO A 8 25.69 7.51 3.50
C PRO A 8 24.42 7.08 4.26
N ALA A 9 24.44 7.06 5.59
CA ALA A 9 23.29 6.67 6.39
C ALA A 9 22.13 7.68 6.28
N VAL A 10 22.42 8.99 6.36
CA VAL A 10 21.40 10.04 6.28
C VAL A 10 20.70 10.02 4.91
N VAL A 11 21.46 9.82 3.82
CA VAL A 11 20.89 9.72 2.47
C VAL A 11 19.95 8.52 2.35
N LEU A 12 20.31 7.36 2.91
CA LEU A 12 19.45 6.18 2.89
C LEU A 12 18.17 6.38 3.71
N TYR A 13 18.22 7.10 4.83
CA TYR A 13 17.01 7.48 5.57
C TYR A 13 16.10 8.42 4.75
N ILE A 14 16.65 9.44 4.09
CA ILE A 14 15.87 10.35 3.24
C ILE A 14 15.20 9.56 2.10
N CYS A 15 15.95 8.68 1.43
CA CYS A 15 15.40 7.79 0.41
C CYS A 15 14.31 6.87 0.99
N GLY A 16 14.53 6.31 2.18
CA GLY A 16 13.56 5.45 2.87
C GLY A 16 12.25 6.17 3.16
N TYR A 17 12.29 7.41 3.65
CA TYR A 17 11.08 8.22 3.86
C TYR A 17 10.42 8.65 2.55
N GLY A 18 11.21 8.94 1.50
CA GLY A 18 10.67 9.20 0.16
C GLY A 18 9.91 7.99 -0.40
N LEU A 19 10.47 6.80 -0.27
CA LEU A 19 9.83 5.54 -0.65
C LEU A 19 8.59 5.27 0.20
N TRP A 20 8.64 5.52 1.51
CA TRP A 20 7.50 5.39 2.39
C TRP A 20 6.33 6.26 1.93
N LEU A 21 6.56 7.56 1.73
CA LEU A 21 5.53 8.49 1.23
C LEU A 21 4.99 8.08 -0.15
N GLY A 22 5.88 7.71 -1.07
CA GLY A 22 5.50 7.27 -2.42
C GLY A 22 4.62 6.02 -2.40
N PHE A 23 5.02 4.99 -1.65
CA PHE A 23 4.24 3.76 -1.51
C PHE A 23 2.96 3.96 -0.71
N SER A 24 2.93 4.82 0.31
CA SER A 24 1.69 5.18 1.00
C SER A 24 0.70 5.88 0.08
N ALA A 25 1.15 6.85 -0.73
CA ALA A 25 0.30 7.51 -1.70
C ALA A 25 -0.25 6.51 -2.75
N LEU A 26 0.62 5.62 -3.26
CA LEU A 26 0.21 4.59 -4.21
C LEU A 26 -0.80 3.61 -3.61
N ALA A 27 -0.58 3.17 -2.36
CA ALA A 27 -1.49 2.30 -1.63
C ALA A 27 -2.85 2.97 -1.38
N LEU A 28 -2.86 4.26 -1.04
CA LEU A 28 -4.11 5.02 -0.87
C LEU A 28 -4.88 5.08 -2.18
N TRP A 29 -4.21 5.41 -3.29
CA TRP A 29 -4.83 5.43 -4.61
C TRP A 29 -5.38 4.04 -4.98
N LEU A 30 -4.61 2.97 -4.82
CA LEU A 30 -5.05 1.60 -5.05
C LEU A 30 -6.28 1.22 -4.23
N LEU A 31 -6.33 1.63 -2.97
CA LEU A 31 -7.45 1.37 -2.09
C LEU A 31 -8.73 2.08 -2.55
N THR A 32 -8.61 3.31 -3.05
CA THR A 32 -9.77 4.01 -3.65
C THR A 32 -10.30 3.28 -4.89
N GLN A 33 -9.41 2.77 -5.75
CA GLN A 33 -9.79 1.97 -6.92
C GLN A 33 -10.46 0.65 -6.51
N LEU A 34 -9.86 -0.07 -5.55
CA LEU A 34 -10.39 -1.33 -5.05
C LEU A 34 -11.78 -1.13 -4.42
N ARG A 35 -12.00 -0.03 -3.70
CA ARG A 35 -13.32 0.30 -3.14
C ARG A 35 -14.37 0.41 -4.24
N VAL A 36 -14.08 1.15 -5.31
CA VAL A 36 -15.02 1.31 -6.43
C VAL A 36 -15.35 -0.06 -7.03
N ASN A 37 -14.32 -0.87 -7.31
CA ASN A 37 -14.50 -2.19 -7.90
C ASN A 37 -15.28 -3.15 -7.00
N LEU A 38 -15.08 -3.09 -5.67
CA LEU A 38 -15.84 -3.91 -4.71
C LEU A 38 -17.31 -3.49 -4.65
N VAL A 39 -17.60 -2.19 -4.75
CA VAL A 39 -18.98 -1.69 -4.79
C VAL A 39 -19.65 -2.14 -6.09
N ASP A 40 -19.00 -1.99 -7.23
CA ASP A 40 -19.53 -2.43 -8.53
C ASP A 40 -19.76 -3.95 -8.57
N LEU A 41 -18.81 -4.72 -8.03
CA LEU A 41 -18.95 -6.18 -7.89
C LEU A 41 -20.16 -6.53 -7.03
N ALA A 42 -20.37 -5.82 -5.91
CA ALA A 42 -21.51 -6.08 -5.03
C ALA A 42 -22.86 -5.80 -5.70
N TYR A 43 -22.92 -4.76 -6.55
CA TYR A 43 -24.08 -4.50 -7.39
C TYR A 43 -24.29 -5.59 -8.44
N HIS A 44 -23.23 -6.01 -9.12
CA HIS A 44 -23.30 -7.05 -10.15
C HIS A 44 -23.76 -8.40 -9.58
N LEU A 45 -23.25 -8.79 -8.42
CA LEU A 45 -23.62 -10.01 -7.70
C LEU A 45 -24.99 -9.91 -7.00
N ARG A 46 -25.69 -8.77 -7.09
CA ARG A 46 -27.00 -8.52 -6.47
C ARG A 46 -27.01 -8.85 -4.97
N LEU A 47 -25.93 -8.51 -4.25
CA LEU A 47 -25.75 -8.85 -2.83
C LEU A 47 -26.74 -8.16 -1.86
N GLY A 48 -27.71 -7.39 -2.37
CA GLY A 48 -28.81 -6.82 -1.60
C GLY A 48 -28.33 -6.03 -0.37
N VAL A 49 -28.79 -6.44 0.82
CA VAL A 49 -28.46 -5.79 2.11
C VAL A 49 -26.95 -5.83 2.41
N TRP A 50 -26.24 -6.87 1.96
CA TRP A 50 -24.79 -6.99 2.16
C TRP A 50 -23.99 -5.99 1.33
N GLY A 51 -24.49 -5.60 0.15
CA GLY A 51 -23.89 -4.53 -0.65
C GLY A 51 -23.94 -3.17 0.05
N LEU A 52 -25.04 -2.88 0.76
CA LEU A 52 -25.19 -1.66 1.56
C LEU A 52 -24.26 -1.66 2.79
N ALA A 53 -24.11 -2.82 3.44
CA ALA A 53 -23.17 -2.97 4.55
C ALA A 53 -21.71 -2.78 4.10
N LEU A 54 -21.33 -3.34 2.96
CA LEU A 54 -20.02 -3.13 2.33
C LEU A 54 -19.78 -1.65 1.99
N HIS A 55 -20.80 -0.92 1.55
CA HIS A 55 -20.66 0.51 1.27
C HIS A 55 -20.34 1.34 2.53
N ASN A 56 -21.05 1.08 3.63
CA ASN A 56 -20.94 1.84 4.88
C ASN A 56 -19.74 1.41 5.73
N PHE A 57 -19.53 0.11 5.92
CA PHE A 57 -18.43 -0.41 6.73
C PHE A 57 -17.13 -0.60 5.95
N GLY A 58 -17.21 -0.79 4.63
CA GLY A 58 -16.03 -1.02 3.80
C GLY A 58 -15.07 0.16 3.80
N MET A 59 -15.57 1.41 3.85
CA MET A 59 -14.69 2.58 3.92
C MET A 59 -13.90 2.62 5.24
N LEU A 60 -14.57 2.35 6.36
CA LEU A 60 -13.91 2.31 7.67
C LEU A 60 -12.89 1.18 7.74
N PHE A 61 -13.27 -0.02 7.30
CA PHE A 61 -12.38 -1.18 7.29
C PHE A 61 -11.13 -0.93 6.42
N LEU A 62 -11.33 -0.43 5.19
CA LEU A 62 -10.22 -0.08 4.30
C LEU A 62 -9.34 1.01 4.90
N ALA A 63 -9.91 2.06 5.51
CA ALA A 63 -9.13 3.10 6.18
C ALA A 63 -8.27 2.54 7.33
N ILE A 64 -8.80 1.62 8.13
CA ILE A 64 -8.04 0.94 9.18
C ILE A 64 -6.90 0.12 8.56
N CYS A 65 -7.19 -0.69 7.54
CA CYS A 65 -6.17 -1.47 6.83
C CYS A 65 -5.06 -0.58 6.24
N TYR A 66 -5.43 0.59 5.70
CA TYR A 66 -4.47 1.56 5.20
C TYR A 66 -3.56 2.10 6.29
N ILE A 67 -4.11 2.53 7.42
CA ILE A 67 -3.32 3.05 8.55
C ILE A 67 -2.35 1.98 9.05
N VAL A 68 -2.83 0.76 9.25
CA VAL A 68 -1.99 -0.37 9.66
C VAL A 68 -0.87 -0.61 8.63
N PHE A 69 -1.20 -0.61 7.33
CA PHE A 69 -0.22 -0.76 6.27
C PHE A 69 0.84 0.35 6.31
N VAL A 70 0.46 1.62 6.46
CA VAL A 70 1.39 2.75 6.51
C VAL A 70 2.37 2.64 7.69
N ILE A 71 1.88 2.24 8.86
CA ILE A 71 2.70 2.04 10.06
C ILE A 71 3.66 0.86 9.87
N VAL A 72 3.16 -0.28 9.39
CA VAL A 72 3.98 -1.46 9.13
C VAL A 72 5.03 -1.18 8.06
N LEU A 73 4.66 -0.44 7.02
CA LEU A 73 5.55 -0.07 5.92
C LEU A 73 6.70 0.81 6.41
N GLU A 74 6.42 1.80 7.25
CA GLU A 74 7.45 2.65 7.86
C GLU A 74 8.46 1.80 8.63
N ALA A 75 7.97 0.94 9.53
CA ALA A 75 8.81 0.06 10.32
C ALA A 75 9.61 -0.92 9.44
N HIS A 76 9.00 -1.42 8.37
CA HIS A 76 9.63 -2.36 7.45
C HIS A 76 10.77 -1.73 6.65
N LEU A 77 10.57 -0.51 6.14
CA LEU A 77 11.59 0.26 5.41
C LEU A 77 12.68 0.77 6.34
N ARG A 78 12.34 1.22 7.55
CA ARG A 78 13.31 1.65 8.57
C ARG A 78 14.28 0.51 8.92
N ARG A 79 13.77 -0.70 9.17
CA ARG A 79 14.61 -1.89 9.34
C ARG A 79 15.46 -2.20 8.10
N GLY A 80 14.95 -1.92 6.90
CA GLY A 80 15.71 -2.03 5.66
C GLY A 80 16.91 -1.07 5.59
N VAL A 81 16.76 0.15 6.09
CA VAL A 81 17.88 1.10 6.19
C VAL A 81 18.91 0.61 7.20
N GLU A 82 18.47 0.16 8.38
CA GLU A 82 19.35 -0.35 9.45
C GLU A 82 20.16 -1.58 9.03
N LEU A 83 19.57 -2.46 8.21
CA LEU A 83 20.21 -3.68 7.71
C LEU A 83 20.96 -3.47 6.37
N GLY A 84 20.84 -2.30 5.74
CA GLY A 84 21.42 -2.04 4.41
C GLY A 84 20.67 -2.70 3.23
N GLU A 85 19.46 -3.22 3.47
CA GLU A 85 18.63 -3.96 2.51
C GLU A 85 17.43 -3.14 1.99
N LEU A 86 17.48 -1.81 2.10
CA LEU A 86 16.36 -0.92 1.76
C LEU A 86 15.76 -1.23 0.38
N TRP A 87 16.61 -1.41 -0.64
CA TRP A 87 16.18 -1.60 -2.02
C TRP A 87 15.47 -2.94 -2.26
N LEU A 88 15.93 -4.02 -1.64
CA LEU A 88 15.29 -5.34 -1.72
C LEU A 88 13.90 -5.31 -1.10
N ARG A 89 13.78 -4.66 0.06
CA ARG A 89 12.49 -4.49 0.75
C ARG A 89 11.54 -3.58 -0.03
N ALA A 90 12.06 -2.48 -0.57
CA ALA A 90 11.29 -1.58 -1.43
C ALA A 90 10.76 -2.29 -2.68
N LEU A 91 11.58 -3.14 -3.31
CA LEU A 91 11.16 -3.96 -4.43
C LEU A 91 10.03 -4.93 -4.03
N GLY A 92 10.16 -5.59 -2.87
CA GLY A 92 9.10 -6.47 -2.34
C GLY A 92 7.77 -5.74 -2.14
N VAL A 93 7.81 -4.53 -1.58
CA VAL A 93 6.62 -3.67 -1.44
C VAL A 93 6.06 -3.27 -2.80
N LEU A 94 6.92 -2.87 -3.74
CA LEU A 94 6.49 -2.51 -5.09
C LEU A 94 5.79 -3.68 -5.79
N LEU A 95 6.37 -4.88 -5.74
CA LEU A 95 5.79 -6.08 -6.33
C LEU A 95 4.42 -6.42 -5.70
N PHE A 96 4.30 -6.28 -4.38
CA PHE A 96 3.03 -6.46 -3.69
C PHE A 96 1.97 -5.44 -4.15
N LEU A 97 2.34 -4.16 -4.30
CA LEU A 97 1.42 -3.13 -4.81
C LEU A 97 1.03 -3.37 -6.27
N LEU A 98 1.97 -3.83 -7.11
CA LEU A 98 1.70 -4.21 -8.50
C LEU A 98 0.78 -5.43 -8.58
N TYR A 99 0.95 -6.40 -7.70
CA TYR A 99 0.05 -7.55 -7.60
C TYR A 99 -1.38 -7.11 -7.23
N LEU A 100 -1.53 -6.23 -6.24
CA LEU A 100 -2.83 -5.65 -5.89
C LEU A 100 -3.45 -4.83 -7.04
N LEU A 101 -2.61 -4.09 -7.78
CA LEU A 101 -3.04 -3.38 -8.98
C LEU A 101 -3.59 -4.35 -10.04
N GLY A 102 -2.89 -5.46 -10.27
CA GLY A 102 -3.32 -6.52 -11.18
C GLY A 102 -4.66 -7.14 -10.78
N ILE A 103 -4.86 -7.43 -9.49
CA ILE A 103 -6.16 -7.90 -8.97
C ILE A 103 -7.25 -6.86 -9.23
N SER A 104 -6.96 -5.59 -8.92
CA SER A 104 -7.93 -4.49 -9.07
C SER A 104 -8.39 -4.34 -10.54
N TYR A 105 -7.45 -4.34 -11.48
CA TYR A 105 -7.77 -4.28 -12.92
C TYR A 105 -8.44 -5.56 -13.42
N GLY A 106 -8.01 -6.74 -12.95
CA GLY A 106 -8.64 -8.01 -13.29
C GLY A 106 -10.11 -8.05 -12.88
N LEU A 107 -10.43 -7.51 -11.70
CA LEU A 107 -11.81 -7.32 -11.24
C LEU A 107 -12.59 -6.38 -12.16
N GLN A 108 -12.01 -5.24 -12.57
CA GLN A 108 -12.67 -4.32 -13.50
C GLN A 108 -13.03 -5.00 -14.82
N ILE A 109 -12.11 -5.76 -15.39
CA ILE A 109 -12.34 -6.47 -16.66
C ILE A 109 -13.42 -7.55 -16.50
N ALA A 110 -13.49 -8.22 -15.36
CA ALA A 110 -14.49 -9.26 -15.12
C ALA A 110 -15.92 -8.71 -14.88
N ILE A 111 -16.02 -7.45 -14.45
CA ILE A 111 -17.30 -6.79 -14.12
C ILE A 111 -17.83 -5.96 -15.31
N ALA A 112 -16.93 -5.45 -16.17
CA ALA A 112 -17.23 -4.70 -17.39
C ALA A 112 -17.95 -5.54 -18.44
#